data_AF-A0A9D4DPM6-F1
#
_entry.id   AF-A0A9D4DPM6-F1
#
_cell.length_a   1.000
_cell.length_b   1.000
_cell.length_c   1.000
_cell.angle_alpha   90.00
_cell.angle_beta   90.00
_cell.angle_gamma   90.00
#
_symmetry.space_group_name_H-M   'P 1'
#
loop_
_entity.id
_entity.type
_entity.pdbx_description
1 polymer ?
#
loop_
_entity_poly.entity_id
_entity_poly.type
_entity_poly.pdbx_seq_one_letter_code
_entity_poly.pdbx_strand_id
1 'polypeptide(L)'
;MEKRFETKEAQNWLNCMIATYTTRDVIAQLAKLGFKAFYTDIRQDMLAKHGILQTTTCSSCIDPSKQCRLCSEIGHRIWNYHRFKRTHLKGPSWSNTDMTKWCSDSWELAKCYMPPTGYKNKPSADKTDFNGLIGALINCTWMQNYFTDDLSQNTNFCMKVFGNLLVSLYLSVIDVRNEFRMPCYKCISL
;
A
#
# COMPACT_ATOMS: atom_id res chain seq x y z
N MET A 1 33.14 -5.31 -18.91
CA MET A 1 32.13 -5.18 -17.84
C MET A 1 30.75 -5.71 -18.27
N GLU A 2 30.60 -6.21 -19.51
CA GLU A 2 29.31 -6.55 -20.15
C GLU A 2 28.71 -7.94 -19.81
N LYS A 3 29.51 -8.92 -19.36
CA LYS A 3 29.01 -10.29 -19.12
C LYS A 3 28.12 -10.47 -17.88
N ARG A 4 27.90 -9.42 -17.09
CA ARG A 4 27.22 -9.52 -15.79
C ARG A 4 25.70 -9.63 -15.88
N PHE A 5 25.10 -9.31 -17.03
CA PHE A 5 23.65 -9.36 -17.28
C PHE A 5 23.20 -10.58 -18.10
N GLU A 6 24.13 -11.42 -18.54
CA GLU A 6 23.83 -12.60 -19.38
C GLU A 6 23.55 -13.85 -18.56
N THR A 7 23.86 -13.86 -17.24
CA THR A 7 23.56 -15.01 -16.40
C THR A 7 22.06 -15.10 -16.10
N LYS A 8 21.57 -16.32 -15.91
CA LYS A 8 20.17 -16.58 -15.57
C LYS A 8 19.77 -15.88 -14.26
N GLU A 9 20.68 -15.79 -13.30
CA GLU A 9 20.46 -15.08 -12.04
C GLU A 9 20.27 -13.58 -12.25
N ALA A 10 21.09 -12.96 -13.10
CA ALA A 10 20.98 -11.53 -13.41
C ALA A 10 19.68 -11.21 -14.17
N GLN A 11 19.29 -12.08 -15.10
CA GLN A 11 18.01 -11.97 -15.82
C GLN A 11 16.82 -12.14 -14.88
N ASN A 12 16.86 -13.13 -13.98
CA ASN A 12 15.82 -13.32 -12.97
C ASN A 12 15.69 -12.12 -12.05
N TRP A 13 16.82 -11.56 -11.60
CA TRP A 13 16.83 -10.36 -10.77
C TRP A 13 16.22 -9.16 -11.51
N LEU A 14 16.61 -8.94 -12.77
CA LEU A 14 16.05 -7.88 -13.61
C LEU A 14 14.53 -8.04 -13.80
N ASN A 15 14.07 -9.27 -14.07
CA ASN A 15 12.64 -9.57 -14.20
C ASN A 15 11.88 -9.28 -12.90
N CYS A 16 12.43 -9.63 -11.74
CA CYS A 16 11.85 -9.30 -10.44
C CYS A 16 11.77 -7.78 -10.21
N MET A 17 12.82 -7.04 -10.60
CA MET A 17 12.85 -5.58 -10.49
C MET A 17 11.80 -4.91 -11.38
N ILE A 18 11.70 -5.34 -12.64
CA ILE A 18 10.69 -4.85 -13.59
C ILE A 18 9.29 -5.16 -13.07
N ALA A 19 9.04 -6.38 -12.60
CA ALA A 19 7.74 -6.77 -12.04
C ALA A 19 7.39 -5.92 -10.82
N THR A 20 8.34 -5.71 -9.90
CA THR A 20 8.13 -4.89 -8.70
C THR A 20 7.81 -3.44 -9.06
N TYR A 21 8.60 -2.84 -9.96
CA TYR A 21 8.40 -1.47 -10.42
C TYR A 21 7.02 -1.28 -11.06
N THR A 22 6.67 -2.18 -11.97
CA THR A 22 5.42 -2.11 -12.73
C THR A 22 4.19 -2.35 -11.86
N THR A 23 4.27 -3.29 -10.90
CA THR A 23 3.13 -3.62 -10.04
C THR A 23 2.94 -2.63 -8.89
N ARG A 24 3.98 -1.86 -8.54
CA ARG A 24 3.96 -0.95 -7.41
C ARG A 24 2.82 0.07 -7.49
N ASP A 25 2.63 0.72 -8.64
CA ASP A 25 1.61 1.79 -8.76
C ASP A 25 0.18 1.23 -8.67
N VAL A 26 0.00 0.03 -9.18
CA VAL A 26 -1.24 -0.73 -9.03
C VAL A 26 -1.50 -1.08 -7.57
N ILE A 27 -0.48 -1.54 -6.85
CA ILE A 27 -0.59 -1.82 -5.41
C ILE A 27 -0.85 -0.52 -4.62
N ALA A 28 -0.28 0.61 -5.03
CA ALA A 28 -0.54 1.91 -4.41
C ALA A 28 -2.01 2.31 -4.55
N GLN A 29 -2.60 2.12 -5.74
CA GLN A 29 -4.02 2.37 -5.98
C GLN A 29 -4.92 1.45 -5.16
N LEU A 30 -4.58 0.16 -5.10
CA LEU A 30 -5.24 -0.84 -4.27
C LEU A 30 -5.27 -0.43 -2.79
N ALA A 31 -4.09 -0.10 -2.24
CA ALA A 31 -3.96 0.34 -0.86
C ALA A 31 -4.79 1.60 -0.60
N LYS A 32 -4.71 2.60 -1.49
CA LYS A 32 -5.48 3.85 -1.36
C LYS A 32 -6.99 3.60 -1.29
N LEU A 33 -7.52 2.76 -2.18
CA LEU A 33 -8.96 2.48 -2.24
C LEU A 33 -9.42 1.62 -1.07
N GLY A 34 -8.70 0.54 -0.77
CA GLY A 34 -9.08 -0.34 0.34
C GLY A 34 -8.99 0.35 1.70
N PHE A 35 -7.93 1.12 1.98
CA PHE A 35 -7.86 1.85 3.25
C PHE A 35 -8.87 2.98 3.37
N LYS A 36 -9.28 3.59 2.25
CA LYS A 36 -10.41 4.54 2.25
C LYS A 36 -11.72 3.84 2.58
N ALA A 37 -11.96 2.65 2.03
CA ALA A 37 -13.12 1.83 2.35
C ALA A 37 -13.11 1.37 3.81
N PHE A 38 -11.98 0.86 4.31
CA PHE A 38 -11.78 0.48 5.71
C PHE A 38 -12.08 1.64 6.67
N TYR A 39 -11.53 2.81 6.36
CA TYR A 39 -11.79 4.02 7.13
C TYR A 39 -13.27 4.42 7.10
N THR A 40 -13.97 4.21 5.98
CA THR A 40 -15.40 4.49 5.85
C THR A 40 -16.23 3.52 6.71
N ASP A 41 -15.88 2.23 6.71
CA ASP A 41 -16.47 1.20 7.56
C ASP A 41 -16.34 1.54 9.05
N ILE A 42 -15.12 1.92 9.49
CA ILE A 42 -14.89 2.38 10.86
C ILE A 42 -15.80 3.57 11.21
N ARG A 43 -15.91 4.56 10.33
CA ARG A 43 -16.74 5.75 10.59
C ARG A 43 -18.22 5.44 10.68
N GLN A 44 -18.72 4.57 9.80
CA GLN A 44 -20.12 4.16 9.83
C GLN A 44 -20.45 3.43 11.14
N ASP A 45 -19.58 2.52 11.57
CA ASP A 45 -19.73 1.81 12.84
C ASP A 45 -19.67 2.77 14.05
N MET A 46 -18.74 3.74 14.04
CA MET A 46 -18.64 4.75 15.10
C MET A 46 -19.88 5.65 15.18
N LEU A 47 -20.41 6.06 14.03
CA LEU A 47 -21.64 6.85 13.96
C LEU A 47 -22.82 6.05 14.51
N ALA A 48 -22.95 4.77 14.12
CA ALA A 48 -24.02 3.90 14.57
C ALA A 48 -23.97 3.60 16.08
N LYS A 49 -22.79 3.36 16.64
CA LYS A 49 -22.61 2.98 18.06
C LYS A 49 -22.61 4.16 19.03
N HIS A 50 -22.14 5.32 18.59
CA HIS A 50 -21.84 6.43 19.49
C HIS A 50 -22.47 7.75 19.08
N GLY A 51 -23.16 7.83 17.94
CA GLY A 51 -23.73 9.07 17.43
C GLY A 51 -22.69 10.15 17.11
N ILE A 52 -21.42 9.77 16.94
CA ILE A 52 -20.32 10.70 16.71
C ILE A 52 -20.34 11.15 15.24
N LEU A 53 -20.59 12.44 15.02
CA LEU A 53 -20.61 13.08 13.69
C LEU A 53 -19.22 13.17 13.06
N GLN A 54 -19.21 13.26 11.72
CA GLN A 54 -18.06 13.17 10.83
C GLN A 54 -16.89 14.15 11.08
N THR A 55 -17.04 15.20 11.88
CA THR A 55 -16.11 16.35 11.93
C THR A 55 -15.23 16.41 13.18
N THR A 56 -15.24 15.40 14.04
CA THR A 56 -14.41 15.38 15.25
C THR A 56 -12.93 15.18 14.91
N THR A 57 -12.18 16.28 14.79
CA THR A 57 -10.73 16.28 14.78
C THR A 57 -10.20 15.97 16.19
N CYS A 58 -9.22 15.06 16.34
CA CYS A 58 -8.49 14.94 17.61
C CYS A 58 -7.30 15.90 17.60
N SER A 59 -7.35 16.94 18.45
CA SER A 59 -6.25 17.91 18.59
C SER A 59 -5.18 17.50 19.61
N SER A 60 -5.41 16.47 20.43
CA SER A 60 -4.58 16.15 21.61
C SER A 60 -4.02 14.72 21.65
N CYS A 61 -4.34 13.88 20.66
CA CYS A 61 -3.94 12.47 20.62
C CYS A 61 -2.51 12.34 20.10
N ILE A 62 -1.51 12.49 20.97
CA ILE A 62 -0.09 12.41 20.61
C ILE A 62 0.48 11.01 20.86
N ASP A 63 -0.12 10.23 21.77
CA ASP A 63 0.37 8.93 22.23
C ASP A 63 -0.78 7.90 22.36
N PRO A 64 -0.55 6.59 22.07
CA PRO A 64 -1.55 5.54 22.28
C PRO A 64 -2.17 5.48 23.69
N SER A 65 -1.44 5.90 24.72
CA SER A 65 -1.89 5.97 26.12
C SER A 65 -2.75 7.19 26.45
N LYS A 66 -2.77 8.21 25.58
CA LYS A 66 -3.48 9.48 25.77
C LYS A 66 -4.39 9.78 24.58
N GLN A 67 -5.28 8.84 24.30
CA GLN A 67 -6.22 8.94 23.18
C GLN A 67 -7.56 9.49 23.66
N CYS A 68 -8.17 10.34 22.84
CA CYS A 68 -9.61 10.62 22.99
C CYS A 68 -10.39 9.34 22.70
N ARG A 69 -11.66 9.29 23.11
CA ARG A 69 -12.53 8.12 22.90
C ARG A 69 -12.55 7.65 21.44
N LEU A 70 -12.58 8.59 20.49
CA LEU A 70 -12.59 8.26 19.06
C LEU A 70 -11.28 7.63 18.59
N CYS A 71 -10.14 8.20 18.96
CA CYS A 71 -8.84 7.62 18.61
C CYS A 71 -8.61 6.29 19.33
N SER A 72 -9.15 6.10 20.54
CA SER A 72 -9.10 4.81 21.23
C SER A 72 -9.85 3.74 20.45
N GLU A 73 -11.07 4.01 20.00
CA GLU A 73 -11.84 3.06 19.18
C GLU A 73 -11.15 2.76 17.84
N ILE A 74 -10.60 3.78 17.16
CA ILE A 74 -9.83 3.57 15.93
C ILE A 74 -8.60 2.71 16.22
N GLY A 75 -7.87 2.98 17.31
CA GLY A 75 -6.73 2.19 17.75
C GLY A 75 -7.09 0.71 18.02
N HIS A 76 -8.22 0.47 18.69
CA HIS A 76 -8.76 -0.87 18.89
C HIS A 76 -9.09 -1.56 17.58
N ARG A 77 -9.71 -0.86 16.62
CA ARG A 77 -9.97 -1.40 15.28
C ARG A 77 -8.68 -1.74 14.54
N ILE A 78 -7.69 -0.85 14.56
CA ILE A 78 -6.38 -1.08 13.96
C ILE A 78 -5.76 -2.38 14.52
N TRP A 79 -5.76 -2.51 15.84
CA TRP A 79 -5.25 -3.70 16.53
C TRP A 79 -6.03 -4.97 16.16
N ASN A 80 -7.36 -4.93 16.17
CA ASN A 80 -8.23 -6.08 15.93
C ASN A 80 -8.13 -6.63 14.49
N TYR A 81 -7.79 -5.77 13.53
CA TYR A 81 -7.52 -6.17 12.15
C TYR A 81 -6.03 -6.35 11.87
N HIS A 82 -5.15 -6.27 12.87
CA HIS A 82 -3.74 -6.60 12.66
C HIS A 82 -3.55 -8.12 12.60
N ARG A 83 -2.83 -8.60 11.59
CA ARG A 83 -2.54 -10.04 11.38
C ARG A 83 -1.90 -10.68 12.61
N PHE A 84 -1.11 -9.91 13.33
CA PHE A 84 -0.37 -10.34 14.52
C PHE A 84 -1.07 -9.99 15.84
N LYS A 85 -2.38 -9.71 15.85
CA LYS A 85 -3.13 -9.36 17.07
C LYS A 85 -3.03 -10.37 18.23
N ARG A 86 -2.62 -11.61 17.93
CA ARG A 86 -2.42 -12.69 18.90
C ARG A 86 -0.95 -12.92 19.28
N THR A 87 -0.02 -12.14 18.74
CA THR A 87 1.41 -12.28 19.04
C THR A 87 1.91 -10.99 19.72
N HIS A 88 2.56 -11.13 20.87
CA HIS A 88 3.18 -10.01 21.58
C HIS A 88 4.41 -9.44 20.85
N LEU A 89 4.81 -10.05 19.73
CA LEU A 89 6.09 -9.80 19.07
C LEU A 89 6.01 -8.71 18.00
N LYS A 90 4.85 -8.47 17.36
CA LYS A 90 4.69 -7.50 16.26
C LYS A 90 3.30 -6.88 16.24
N GLY A 91 3.10 -5.79 16.97
CA GLY A 91 1.85 -5.00 16.92
C GLY A 91 1.83 -4.00 15.75
N PRO A 92 0.79 -3.16 15.66
CA PRO A 92 0.75 -2.03 14.74
C PRO A 92 1.94 -1.10 14.95
N SER A 93 2.46 -0.56 13.86
CA SER A 93 3.58 0.37 13.82
C SER A 93 3.15 1.80 14.19
N TRP A 94 2.84 2.02 15.47
CA TRP A 94 2.37 3.33 15.98
C TRP A 94 3.35 4.49 15.72
N SER A 95 4.65 4.22 15.56
CA SER A 95 5.65 5.23 15.25
C SER A 95 5.58 5.75 13.81
N ASN A 96 4.89 5.04 12.91
CA ASN A 96 4.71 5.44 11.52
C ASN A 96 3.52 6.38 11.30
N THR A 97 2.65 6.58 12.30
CA THR A 97 1.37 7.27 12.09
C THR A 97 1.29 8.57 12.89
N ASP A 98 0.51 9.52 12.38
CA ASP A 98 0.07 10.70 13.11
C ASP A 98 -1.37 10.48 13.62
N MET A 99 -1.48 10.17 14.91
CA MET A 99 -2.76 9.88 15.55
C MET A 99 -3.76 11.04 15.52
N THR A 100 -3.27 12.29 15.42
CA THR A 100 -4.14 13.47 15.31
C THR A 100 -4.93 13.49 14.01
N LYS A 101 -4.44 12.77 12.99
CA LYS A 101 -5.01 12.69 11.65
C LYS A 101 -5.83 11.43 11.41
N TRP A 102 -5.90 10.50 12.36
CA TRP A 102 -6.71 9.27 12.21
C TRP A 102 -8.17 9.53 11.87
N CYS A 103 -8.70 10.67 12.32
CA CYS A 103 -10.10 11.03 12.09
C CYS A 103 -10.34 11.71 10.74
N SER A 104 -9.30 12.04 9.97
CA SER A 104 -9.40 12.79 8.71
C SER A 104 -8.63 12.17 7.54
N ASP A 105 -7.68 11.28 7.82
CA ASP A 105 -6.77 10.71 6.83
C ASP A 105 -6.69 9.18 6.96
N SER A 106 -7.31 8.48 6.00
CA SER A 106 -7.25 7.02 5.92
C SER A 106 -5.83 6.49 5.73
N TRP A 107 -4.91 7.30 5.18
CA TRP A 107 -3.54 6.88 4.96
C TRP A 107 -2.76 6.74 6.26
N GLU A 108 -3.07 7.55 7.27
CA GLU A 108 -2.46 7.44 8.59
C GLU A 108 -2.82 6.10 9.27
N LEU A 109 -4.01 5.57 9.01
CA LEU A 109 -4.39 4.21 9.45
C LEU A 109 -3.56 3.14 8.72
N ALA A 110 -3.33 3.30 7.42
CA ALA A 110 -2.55 2.36 6.62
C ALA A 110 -1.11 2.22 7.12
N LYS A 111 -0.48 3.32 7.54
CA LYS A 111 0.89 3.34 8.08
C LYS A 111 1.07 2.47 9.32
N CYS A 112 0.01 2.26 10.10
CA CYS A 112 0.02 1.38 11.27
C CYS A 112 0.27 -0.10 10.89
N TYR A 113 0.02 -0.49 9.65
CA TYR A 113 0.22 -1.85 9.16
C TYR A 113 1.56 -2.02 8.42
N MET A 114 2.31 -0.94 8.20
CA MET A 114 3.60 -0.99 7.53
C MET A 114 4.70 -1.56 8.45
N PRO A 115 5.86 -1.97 7.90
CA PRO A 115 6.99 -2.40 8.72
C PRO A 115 7.41 -1.34 9.76
N PRO A 116 7.96 -1.77 10.91
CA PRO A 116 8.33 -0.86 11.99
C PRO A 116 9.45 0.08 11.50
N THR A 117 9.16 1.38 11.45
CA THR A 117 10.03 2.50 11.01
C THR A 117 10.13 2.78 9.51
N GLY A 118 10.49 4.03 9.17
CA GLY A 118 10.76 4.48 7.80
C GLY A 118 9.56 5.10 7.07
N TYR A 119 8.34 4.97 7.60
CA TYR A 119 7.11 5.34 6.87
C TYR A 119 6.38 6.56 7.42
N LYS A 120 6.80 7.12 8.56
CA LYS A 120 6.18 8.31 9.18
C LYS A 120 5.99 9.46 8.19
N ASN A 121 7.04 9.78 7.44
CA ASN A 121 7.08 10.91 6.51
C ASN A 121 6.53 10.58 5.11
N LYS A 122 5.86 9.42 4.91
CA LYS A 122 5.30 9.05 3.61
C LYS A 122 3.86 9.58 3.49
N PRO A 123 3.60 10.65 2.72
CA PRO A 123 2.31 11.36 2.77
C PRO A 123 1.16 10.59 2.11
N SER A 124 1.44 9.63 1.23
CA SER A 124 0.43 8.88 0.49
C SER A 124 0.97 7.55 -0.02
N ALA A 125 0.07 6.68 -0.49
CA ALA A 125 0.41 5.43 -1.16
C ALA A 125 1.36 5.67 -2.34
N ASP A 126 1.13 6.73 -3.10
CA ASP A 126 1.91 7.11 -4.28
C ASP A 126 3.35 7.52 -3.95
N LYS A 127 3.69 7.75 -2.67
CA LYS A 127 5.05 8.06 -2.20
C LYS A 127 5.69 6.95 -1.36
N THR A 128 4.99 5.83 -1.16
CA THR A 128 5.46 4.69 -0.36
C THR A 128 6.07 3.61 -1.25
N ASP A 129 7.20 3.06 -0.86
CA ASP A 129 7.83 1.97 -1.61
C ASP A 129 6.96 0.70 -1.60
N PHE A 130 7.33 -0.25 -2.46
CA PHE A 130 6.63 -1.52 -2.60
C PHE A 130 6.50 -2.28 -1.26
N ASN A 131 7.55 -2.29 -0.44
CA ASN A 131 7.58 -3.01 0.83
C ASN A 131 6.59 -2.44 1.84
N GLY A 132 6.51 -1.11 1.95
CA GLY A 132 5.53 -0.43 2.80
C GLY A 132 4.10 -0.74 2.35
N LEU A 133 3.85 -0.68 1.03
CA LEU A 133 2.52 -0.98 0.47
C LEU A 133 2.10 -2.42 0.75
N ILE A 134 2.94 -3.40 0.41
CA ILE A 134 2.66 -4.82 0.65
C ILE A 134 2.51 -5.10 2.14
N GLY A 135 3.36 -4.51 2.99
CA GLY A 135 3.24 -4.62 4.44
C GLY A 135 1.87 -4.15 4.94
N ALA A 136 1.40 -2.99 4.47
CA ALA A 136 0.10 -2.47 4.85
C ALA A 136 -1.06 -3.41 4.47
N LEU A 137 -1.02 -3.99 3.27
CA LEU A 137 -2.03 -4.94 2.79
C LEU A 137 -2.01 -6.26 3.57
N ILE A 138 -0.84 -6.87 3.73
CA ILE A 138 -0.71 -8.20 4.34
C ILE A 138 -0.90 -8.15 5.86
N ASN A 139 -0.55 -7.06 6.52
CA ASN A 139 -0.71 -6.98 7.97
C ASN A 139 -2.13 -6.56 8.39
N CYS A 140 -2.99 -6.13 7.47
CA CYS A 140 -4.38 -5.79 7.74
C CYS A 140 -5.33 -6.92 7.27
N THR A 141 -5.94 -7.65 8.20
CA THR A 141 -6.88 -8.73 7.86
C THR A 141 -8.19 -8.23 7.29
N TRP A 142 -8.61 -6.98 7.59
CA TRP A 142 -9.75 -6.36 6.91
C TRP A 142 -9.48 -6.24 5.42
N MET A 143 -8.26 -5.79 5.06
CA MET A 143 -7.86 -5.66 3.66
C MET A 143 -7.77 -7.02 2.97
N GLN A 144 -7.25 -8.05 3.65
CA GLN A 144 -7.25 -9.41 3.13
C GLN A 144 -8.68 -9.86 2.79
N ASN A 145 -9.62 -9.72 3.73
CA ASN A 145 -11.01 -10.07 3.52
C ASN A 145 -11.67 -9.24 2.42
N TYR A 146 -11.42 -7.93 2.39
CA TYR A 146 -11.95 -7.02 1.37
C TYR A 146 -11.54 -7.45 -0.05
N PHE A 147 -10.34 -8.01 -0.22
CA PHE A 147 -9.87 -8.53 -1.50
C PHE A 147 -10.17 -10.01 -1.74
N THR A 148 -10.54 -10.80 -0.73
CA THR A 148 -10.87 -12.23 -0.89
C THR A 148 -12.37 -12.49 -1.00
N ASP A 149 -13.20 -11.70 -0.34
CA ASP A 149 -14.61 -12.03 -0.11
C ASP A 149 -15.54 -11.60 -1.27
N ASP A 150 -15.06 -10.77 -2.19
CA ASP A 150 -15.82 -10.35 -3.38
C ASP A 150 -15.02 -10.57 -4.69
N LEU A 151 -14.85 -11.83 -5.08
CA LEU A 151 -14.16 -12.19 -6.33
C LEU A 151 -14.75 -11.47 -7.56
N SER A 152 -16.04 -11.13 -7.54
CA SER A 152 -16.75 -10.51 -8.67
C SER A 152 -16.45 -9.01 -8.83
N GLN A 153 -16.46 -8.24 -7.74
CA GLN A 153 -15.96 -6.85 -7.74
C GLN A 153 -14.45 -6.81 -7.95
N ASN A 154 -13.72 -7.77 -7.38
CA ASN A 154 -12.27 -7.89 -7.56
C ASN A 154 -11.89 -8.25 -8.99
N THR A 155 -12.71 -8.97 -9.76
CA THR A 155 -12.43 -9.23 -11.18
C THR A 155 -12.55 -7.94 -12.01
N ASN A 156 -13.59 -7.14 -11.82
CA ASN A 156 -13.70 -5.83 -12.51
C ASN A 156 -12.62 -4.84 -12.06
N PHE A 157 -12.27 -4.88 -10.78
CA PHE A 157 -11.20 -4.07 -10.20
C PHE A 157 -9.83 -4.49 -10.75
N CYS A 158 -9.50 -5.79 -10.70
CA CYS A 158 -8.31 -6.38 -11.30
C CYS A 158 -8.29 -6.11 -12.80
N MET A 159 -9.38 -6.27 -13.55
CA MET A 159 -9.42 -5.97 -14.98
C MET A 159 -9.18 -4.48 -15.28
N LYS A 160 -9.71 -3.57 -14.46
CA LYS A 160 -9.46 -2.12 -14.59
C LYS A 160 -8.01 -1.76 -14.26
N VAL A 161 -7.45 -2.41 -13.25
CA VAL A 161 -6.10 -2.15 -12.74
C VAL A 161 -5.04 -2.84 -13.60
N PHE A 162 -5.20 -4.12 -13.94
CA PHE A 162 -4.38 -4.88 -14.89
C PHE A 162 -4.54 -4.42 -16.34
N GLY A 163 -5.71 -3.91 -16.75
CA GLY A 163 -5.87 -3.25 -18.05
C GLY A 163 -4.96 -2.04 -18.17
N ASN A 164 -4.92 -1.20 -17.13
CA ASN A 164 -3.97 -0.08 -17.04
C ASN A 164 -2.52 -0.56 -16.89
N LEU A 165 -2.28 -1.70 -16.22
CA LEU A 165 -0.96 -2.31 -16.05
C LEU A 165 -0.42 -2.87 -17.37
N LEU A 166 -1.27 -3.46 -18.22
CA LEU A 166 -0.89 -3.92 -19.57
C LEU A 166 -0.58 -2.75 -20.50
N VAL A 167 -1.34 -1.65 -20.42
CA VAL A 167 -1.04 -0.42 -21.15
C VAL A 167 0.26 0.21 -20.63
N SER A 168 0.44 0.28 -19.31
CA SER A 168 1.67 0.81 -18.69
C SER A 168 2.89 -0.07 -18.97
N LEU A 169 2.76 -1.40 -18.94
CA LEU A 169 3.79 -2.36 -19.37
C LEU A 169 4.12 -2.19 -20.84
N TYR A 170 3.11 -2.05 -21.70
CA TYR A 170 3.33 -1.85 -23.13
C TYR A 170 4.10 -0.54 -23.38
N LEU A 171 3.71 0.55 -22.71
CA LEU A 171 4.38 1.85 -22.82
C LEU A 171 5.78 1.86 -22.19
N SER A 172 5.97 1.26 -21.03
CA SER A 172 7.28 1.18 -20.35
C SER A 172 8.24 0.19 -21.02
N VAL A 173 7.76 -0.90 -21.62
CA VAL A 173 8.58 -1.77 -22.47
C VAL A 173 8.98 -1.07 -23.77
N ILE A 174 8.12 -0.20 -24.32
CA ILE A 174 8.46 0.66 -25.46
C ILE A 174 9.49 1.73 -25.04
N ASP A 175 9.30 2.38 -23.89
CA ASP A 175 10.22 3.41 -23.40
C ASP A 175 11.58 2.84 -23.01
N VAL A 176 11.62 1.71 -22.30
CA VAL A 176 12.86 0.98 -22.00
C VAL A 176 13.53 0.50 -23.29
N ARG A 177 12.78 0.06 -24.31
CA ARG A 177 13.36 -0.25 -25.64
C ARG A 177 13.90 0.99 -26.38
N ASN A 178 13.33 2.17 -26.13
CA ASN A 178 13.77 3.41 -26.75
C ASN A 178 14.97 4.04 -26.02
N GLU A 179 15.01 3.99 -24.69
CA GLU A 179 16.14 4.43 -23.86
C GLU A 179 17.33 3.45 -23.95
N PHE A 180 17.07 2.14 -24.10
CA PHE A 180 18.09 1.13 -24.39
C PHE A 180 18.19 0.80 -25.89
N ARG A 181 18.07 1.80 -26.78
CA ARG A 181 18.66 1.69 -28.13
C ARG A 181 20.19 1.56 -27.98
N MET A 182 20.65 0.36 -27.65
CA MET A 182 21.99 -0.07 -28.00
C MET A 182 22.17 0.15 -29.51
N PRO A 183 23.30 0.70 -29.98
CA PRO A 183 23.54 0.88 -31.39
C PRO A 183 23.34 -0.46 -32.09
N CYS A 184 22.39 -0.46 -33.03
CA CYS A 184 22.08 -1.60 -33.87
C CYS A 184 23.37 -2.05 -34.57
N TYR A 185 23.88 -3.23 -34.24
CA TYR A 185 25.00 -3.90 -34.94
C TYR A 185 24.58 -4.37 -36.35
N LYS A 186 24.05 -3.46 -37.16
CA LYS A 186 23.82 -3.61 -38.59
C LYS A 186 24.22 -2.33 -39.32
N CYS A 187 25.49 -1.95 -39.16
CA CYS A 187 26.22 -1.06 -40.07
C CYS A 187 27.72 -1.38 -39.99
N ILE A 188 28.11 -2.64 -40.18
CA ILE A 188 29.44 -2.98 -40.73
C ILE A 188 29.21 -4.07 -41.77
N SER A 189 28.82 -3.62 -42.94
CA SER A 189 29.05 -4.33 -44.19
C SER A 189 29.86 -3.37 -45.05
N LEU A 190 31.19 -3.57 -45.02
CA LEU A 190 32.20 -3.45 -46.07
C LEU A 190 33.59 -3.49 -45.40
#